data_AF-A0AB73KD24-F1
#
_entry.id   AF-A0AB73KD24-F1
#
_cell.length_a   1.000
_cell.length_b   1.000
_cell.length_c   1.000
_cell.angle_alpha   90.00
_cell.angle_beta   90.00
_cell.angle_gamma   90.00
#
_symmetry.space_group_name_H-M   'P 1'
#
loop_
_entity.id
_entity.type
_entity.pdbx_description
1 polymer ?
#
loop_
_entity_poly.entity_id
_entity_poly.type
_entity_poly.pdbx_seq_one_letter_code
_entity_poly.pdbx_strand_id
1 'polypeptide(L)'
;MEKSDAWWEIGGKGPGDLVLAVDFTATGRPDARFADIVGLTATSHPVWETMPQAIATDIGPSGEEYLDRWFEDVRASGQQVGAVLGFCAGAVYAAALAGRIAQWQERAPQLILFDPEQANAFGLLWQFHKSVELFAGIIGAEPVAEAQETARQALEADPENLGYIGPVLVGLFREISEAAFDEIELEPESRTEFTESFTSFVAYVVAAGQLNSSAATAWTDAVAFSSGSPLSGLNRLRSTDPDGAAGAVARELRFDCDHTDLLRDEGAATALAELLTAQDLSRQIRM
;
A
#
# COMPACT_ATOMS: atom_id res chain seq x y z
N MET A 1 -28.37 -0.04 6.48
CA MET A 1 -26.90 -0.11 6.53
C MET A 1 -26.47 -0.01 5.08
N GLU A 2 -26.13 1.21 4.64
CA GLU A 2 -25.52 1.39 3.32
C GLU A 2 -24.23 0.58 3.29
N LYS A 3 -23.98 -0.11 2.18
CA LYS A 3 -22.69 -0.77 1.96
C LYS A 3 -21.62 0.32 2.02
N SER A 4 -20.63 0.15 2.87
CA SER A 4 -19.44 1.01 2.86
C SER A 4 -18.72 0.81 1.53
N ASP A 5 -18.43 1.91 0.84
CA ASP A 5 -17.61 1.92 -0.38
C ASP A 5 -16.10 1.97 -0.05
N ALA A 6 -15.69 1.72 1.20
CA ALA A 6 -14.30 1.80 1.64
C ALA A 6 -13.61 0.43 1.82
N TRP A 7 -14.39 -0.66 1.95
CA TRP A 7 -13.89 -2.00 2.24
C TRP A 7 -14.53 -3.09 1.38
N TRP A 8 -13.72 -3.99 0.82
CA TRP A 8 -14.16 -5.25 0.23
C TRP A 8 -14.07 -6.40 1.23
N GLU A 9 -15.11 -7.21 1.36
CA GLU A 9 -15.03 -8.51 2.05
C GLU A 9 -14.31 -9.51 1.14
N ILE A 10 -13.07 -9.87 1.47
CA ILE A 10 -12.23 -10.73 0.61
C ILE A 10 -12.10 -12.17 1.10
N GLY A 11 -12.52 -12.46 2.33
CA GLY A 11 -12.54 -13.83 2.83
C GLY A 11 -12.87 -13.93 4.31
N GLY A 12 -13.01 -15.17 4.78
CA GLY A 12 -13.41 -15.47 6.15
C GLY A 12 -14.86 -15.11 6.47
N LYS A 13 -15.62 -16.05 7.04
CA LYS A 13 -17.03 -15.84 7.46
C LYS A 13 -17.32 -16.45 8.83
N GLY A 14 -16.27 -16.74 9.59
CA GLY A 14 -16.38 -17.34 10.91
C GLY A 14 -16.53 -16.28 12.00
N PRO A 15 -16.62 -16.74 13.26
CA PRO A 15 -16.86 -15.88 14.42
C PRO A 15 -15.59 -15.16 14.95
N GLY A 16 -14.49 -15.15 14.18
CA GLY A 16 -13.23 -14.55 14.61
C GLY A 16 -13.29 -13.01 14.64
N ASP A 17 -12.33 -12.40 15.33
CA ASP A 17 -12.10 -10.95 15.27
C ASP A 17 -11.79 -10.52 13.83
N LEU A 18 -12.22 -9.31 13.44
CA LEU A 18 -12.01 -8.76 12.10
C LEU A 18 -10.53 -8.55 11.79
N VAL A 19 -10.11 -8.93 10.59
CA VAL A 19 -8.79 -8.62 10.03
C VAL A 19 -8.97 -7.56 8.96
N LEU A 20 -8.24 -6.46 9.08
CA LEU A 20 -8.22 -5.40 8.08
C LEU A 20 -6.96 -5.53 7.24
N ALA A 21 -7.07 -5.37 5.92
CA ALA A 21 -5.95 -5.43 5.00
C ALA A 21 -5.88 -4.13 4.20
N VAL A 22 -4.73 -3.46 4.25
CA VAL A 22 -4.53 -2.15 3.64
C VAL A 22 -3.54 -2.25 2.49
N ASP A 23 -4.05 -2.04 1.29
CA ASP A 23 -3.28 -2.03 0.03
C ASP A 23 -3.91 -1.08 -0.99
N PHE A 24 -3.13 -0.73 -2.02
CA PHE A 24 -3.63 -0.06 -3.22
C PHE A 24 -3.91 -1.09 -4.32
N THR A 25 -5.15 -1.54 -4.40
CA THR A 25 -5.58 -2.54 -5.37
C THR A 25 -5.92 -1.92 -6.74
N ALA A 26 -4.93 -1.74 -7.61
CA ALA A 26 -5.17 -1.36 -9.00
C ALA A 26 -5.67 -2.56 -9.83
N THR A 27 -6.77 -2.41 -10.58
CA THR A 27 -7.23 -3.39 -11.58
C THR A 27 -6.14 -3.64 -12.64
N GLY A 28 -5.91 -4.92 -13.01
CA GLY A 28 -4.95 -5.29 -14.06
C GLY A 28 -3.48 -5.44 -13.65
N ARG A 29 -3.10 -5.15 -12.40
CA ARG A 29 -1.74 -5.40 -11.91
C ARG A 29 -1.48 -6.92 -11.76
N PRO A 30 -0.34 -7.46 -12.23
CA PRO A 30 -0.02 -8.89 -12.15
C PRO A 30 0.36 -9.36 -10.73
N ASP A 31 0.53 -8.43 -9.81
CA ASP A 31 0.97 -8.66 -8.44
C ASP A 31 -0.10 -9.40 -7.63
N ALA A 32 0.36 -10.25 -6.71
CA ALA A 32 -0.50 -10.93 -5.75
C ALA A 32 -1.21 -9.90 -4.84
N ARG A 33 -2.44 -10.22 -4.43
CA ARG A 33 -3.30 -9.39 -3.58
C ARG A 33 -3.60 -10.09 -2.27
N PHE A 34 -4.17 -9.38 -1.29
CA PHE A 34 -4.56 -10.03 -0.04
C PHE A 34 -5.62 -11.12 -0.24
N ALA A 35 -6.47 -11.02 -1.27
CA ALA A 35 -7.39 -12.10 -1.63
C ALA A 35 -6.68 -13.43 -1.93
N ASP A 36 -5.46 -13.40 -2.50
CA ASP A 36 -4.68 -14.60 -2.79
C ASP A 36 -4.21 -15.27 -1.49
N ILE A 37 -3.56 -14.52 -0.59
CA ILE A 37 -3.03 -15.09 0.66
C ILE A 37 -4.16 -15.54 1.59
N VAL A 38 -5.28 -14.81 1.63
CA VAL A 38 -6.46 -15.19 2.40
C VAL A 38 -7.08 -16.47 1.87
N GLY A 39 -7.12 -16.65 0.54
CA GLY A 39 -7.55 -17.88 -0.10
C GLY A 39 -6.72 -19.10 0.30
N LEU A 40 -5.40 -18.93 0.42
CA LEU A 40 -4.47 -19.98 0.87
C LEU A 40 -4.56 -20.26 2.38
N THR A 41 -4.81 -19.23 3.18
CA THR A 41 -4.86 -19.31 4.65
C THR A 41 -6.11 -20.05 5.16
N ALA A 42 -7.23 -19.97 4.42
CA ALA A 42 -8.53 -20.51 4.81
C ALA A 42 -8.99 -20.09 6.24
N THR A 43 -8.71 -18.84 6.60
CA THR A 43 -8.97 -18.30 7.94
C THR A 43 -10.46 -18.24 8.29
N SER A 44 -10.78 -18.43 9.58
CA SER A 44 -12.13 -18.23 10.13
C SER A 44 -12.41 -16.77 10.50
N HIS A 45 -11.40 -15.91 10.50
CA HIS A 45 -11.54 -14.48 10.75
C HIS A 45 -12.11 -13.78 9.52
N PRO A 46 -13.17 -12.95 9.62
CA PRO A 46 -13.58 -12.12 8.50
C PRO A 46 -12.45 -11.16 8.12
N VAL A 47 -12.24 -10.97 6.82
CA VAL A 47 -11.16 -10.14 6.27
C VAL A 47 -11.73 -9.08 5.34
N TRP A 48 -11.42 -7.82 5.63
CA TRP A 48 -11.78 -6.67 4.82
C TRP A 48 -10.53 -6.04 4.20
N GLU A 49 -10.56 -5.74 2.91
CA GLU A 49 -9.49 -5.08 2.18
C GLU A 49 -9.90 -3.68 1.74
N THR A 50 -9.00 -2.69 1.84
CA THR A 50 -9.30 -1.31 1.45
C THR A 50 -9.62 -1.21 -0.04
N MET A 51 -10.72 -0.50 -0.35
CA MET A 51 -11.03 -0.12 -1.72
C MET A 51 -10.25 1.13 -2.13
N PRO A 52 -9.74 1.20 -3.38
CA PRO A 52 -9.21 2.42 -3.94
C PRO A 52 -10.28 3.52 -3.96
N GLN A 53 -9.89 4.73 -3.60
CA GLN A 53 -10.77 5.89 -3.68
C GLN A 53 -10.61 6.58 -5.04
N ALA A 54 -11.71 6.80 -5.75
CA ALA A 54 -11.71 7.67 -6.92
C ALA A 54 -11.32 9.10 -6.51
N ILE A 55 -10.35 9.67 -7.21
CA ILE A 55 -9.82 11.00 -6.92
C ILE A 55 -10.41 12.01 -7.90
N ALA A 56 -11.32 12.86 -7.42
CA ALA A 56 -12.01 13.86 -8.24
C ALA A 56 -11.22 15.15 -8.50
N THR A 57 -10.08 15.33 -7.83
CA THR A 57 -9.29 16.57 -7.83
C THR A 57 -7.81 16.26 -8.06
N ASP A 58 -7.07 17.18 -8.67
CA ASP A 58 -5.61 17.00 -8.88
C ASP A 58 -4.83 16.90 -7.55
N ILE A 59 -5.41 17.39 -6.47
CA ILE A 59 -4.94 17.23 -5.10
C ILE A 59 -5.83 16.16 -4.47
N GLY A 60 -5.29 14.96 -4.27
CA GLY A 60 -6.01 13.88 -3.58
C GLY A 60 -6.20 14.14 -2.08
N PRO A 61 -6.97 13.28 -1.39
CA PRO A 61 -7.18 13.38 0.05
C PRO A 61 -5.86 13.18 0.82
N SER A 62 -5.77 13.82 1.97
CA SER A 62 -4.68 13.66 2.93
C SER A 62 -4.66 12.25 3.55
N GLY A 63 -3.54 11.90 4.18
CA GLY A 63 -3.39 10.63 4.87
C GLY A 63 -4.45 10.44 5.97
N GLU A 64 -4.75 11.51 6.71
CA GLU A 64 -5.77 11.51 7.77
C GLU A 64 -7.19 11.32 7.21
N GLU A 65 -7.52 11.91 6.05
CA GLU A 65 -8.85 11.73 5.43
C GLU A 65 -9.08 10.28 4.95
N TYR A 66 -8.05 9.61 4.42
CA TYR A 66 -8.10 8.17 4.15
C TYR A 66 -8.40 7.37 5.42
N LEU A 67 -7.66 7.68 6.50
CA LEU A 67 -7.82 6.98 7.78
C LEU A 67 -9.18 7.24 8.43
N ASP A 68 -9.70 8.47 8.36
CA ASP A 68 -11.01 8.84 8.91
C ASP A 68 -12.11 8.00 8.25
N ARG A 69 -12.12 7.97 6.91
CA ARG A 69 -13.07 7.17 6.14
C ARG A 69 -13.01 5.68 6.54
N TRP A 70 -11.83 5.08 6.53
CA TRP A 70 -11.67 3.66 6.85
C TRP A 70 -12.04 3.34 8.29
N PHE A 71 -11.62 4.18 9.23
CA PHE A 71 -11.86 3.99 10.66
C PHE A 71 -13.34 4.16 11.03
N GLU A 72 -14.03 5.13 10.43
CA GLU A 72 -15.46 5.35 10.70
C GLU A 72 -16.31 4.14 10.31
N ASP A 73 -16.04 3.52 9.17
CA ASP A 73 -16.73 2.30 8.72
C ASP A 73 -16.46 1.10 9.64
N VAL A 74 -15.20 0.90 10.03
CA VAL A 74 -14.82 -0.15 10.99
C VAL A 74 -15.51 0.07 12.33
N ARG A 75 -15.50 1.30 12.84
CA ARG A 75 -16.17 1.65 14.11
C ARG A 75 -17.68 1.44 14.02
N ALA A 76 -18.30 1.82 12.90
CA ALA A 76 -19.74 1.65 12.68
C ALA A 76 -20.17 0.17 12.59
N SER A 77 -19.27 -0.72 12.15
CA SER A 77 -19.51 -2.16 12.14
C SER A 77 -19.69 -2.76 13.54
N GLY A 78 -19.08 -2.14 14.56
CA GLY A 78 -19.04 -2.66 15.93
C GLY A 78 -18.22 -3.94 16.11
N GLN A 79 -17.50 -4.41 15.08
CA GLN A 79 -16.65 -5.59 15.17
C GLN A 79 -15.33 -5.27 15.88
N GLN A 80 -14.86 -6.20 16.70
CA GLN A 80 -13.52 -6.15 17.28
C GLN A 80 -12.49 -6.47 16.20
N VAL A 81 -11.44 -5.66 16.09
CA VAL A 81 -10.36 -5.89 15.13
C VAL A 81 -9.23 -6.65 15.81
N GLY A 82 -8.89 -7.82 15.28
CA GLY A 82 -7.81 -8.66 15.78
C GLY A 82 -6.46 -8.29 15.17
N ALA A 83 -6.43 -8.02 13.87
CA ALA A 83 -5.19 -7.69 13.16
C ALA A 83 -5.40 -6.65 12.07
N VAL A 84 -4.36 -5.89 11.78
CA VAL A 84 -4.25 -4.99 10.63
C VAL A 84 -3.04 -5.41 9.80
N LEU A 85 -3.30 -5.72 8.54
CA LEU A 85 -2.32 -6.10 7.53
C LEU A 85 -2.01 -4.90 6.64
N GLY A 86 -0.76 -4.73 6.21
CA GLY A 86 -0.40 -3.70 5.24
C GLY A 86 0.66 -4.19 4.25
N PHE A 87 0.50 -3.87 2.97
CA PHE A 87 1.44 -4.24 1.91
C PHE A 87 2.13 -3.01 1.31
N CYS A 88 3.46 -3.05 1.13
CA CYS A 88 4.22 -1.97 0.51
C CYS A 88 3.94 -0.60 1.17
N ALA A 89 3.47 0.40 0.41
CA ALA A 89 3.07 1.72 0.93
C ALA A 89 1.84 1.66 1.87
N GLY A 90 0.99 0.63 1.73
CA GLY A 90 -0.13 0.36 2.63
C GLY A 90 0.28 0.04 4.06
N ALA A 91 1.53 -0.36 4.29
CA ALA A 91 2.08 -0.57 5.63
C ALA A 91 2.07 0.69 6.51
N VAL A 92 2.21 1.87 5.90
CA VAL A 92 2.16 3.15 6.63
C VAL A 92 0.74 3.42 7.14
N TYR A 93 -0.24 3.21 6.28
CA TYR A 93 -1.66 3.34 6.64
C TYR A 93 -2.10 2.28 7.64
N ALA A 94 -1.71 1.02 7.45
CA ALA A 94 -2.00 -0.08 8.37
C ALA A 94 -1.52 0.23 9.79
N ALA A 95 -0.32 0.78 9.91
CA ALA A 95 0.25 1.18 11.19
C ALA A 95 -0.53 2.30 11.87
N ALA A 96 -0.88 3.35 11.11
CA ALA A 96 -1.67 4.47 11.62
C ALA A 96 -3.10 4.02 12.02
N LEU A 97 -3.72 3.17 11.21
CA LEU A 97 -5.05 2.61 11.47
C LEU A 97 -5.05 1.70 12.71
N ALA A 98 -4.05 0.83 12.86
CA ALA A 98 -3.87 0.01 14.06
C ALA A 98 -3.74 0.87 15.33
N GLY A 99 -3.01 1.99 15.25
CA GLY A 99 -2.90 2.96 16.35
C GLY A 99 -4.24 3.58 16.75
N ARG A 100 -5.06 4.00 15.77
CA ARG A 100 -6.41 4.54 16.03
C ARG A 100 -7.33 3.49 16.64
N ILE A 101 -7.28 2.25 16.13
CA ILE A 101 -8.06 1.14 16.66
C ILE A 101 -7.63 0.83 18.10
N ALA A 102 -6.34 0.78 18.40
CA ALA A 102 -5.84 0.53 19.75
C ALA A 102 -6.30 1.57 20.79
N GLN A 103 -6.60 2.80 20.36
CA GLN A 103 -7.19 3.83 21.23
C GLN A 103 -8.70 3.65 21.45
N TRP A 104 -9.38 2.95 20.54
CA TRP A 104 -10.82 2.76 20.55
C TRP A 104 -11.29 1.46 21.23
N GLN A 105 -10.56 0.35 21.05
CA GLN A 105 -10.88 -0.95 21.67
C GLN A 105 -9.89 -1.33 22.78
N GLU A 106 -10.34 -2.15 23.73
CA GLU A 106 -9.54 -2.53 24.92
C GLU A 106 -8.26 -3.32 24.60
N ARG A 107 -8.27 -4.11 23.52
CA ARG A 107 -7.14 -4.93 23.09
C ARG A 107 -6.60 -4.35 21.80
N ALA A 108 -5.33 -3.96 21.73
CA ALA A 108 -4.77 -3.46 20.48
C ALA A 108 -4.73 -4.59 19.42
N PRO A 109 -5.00 -4.29 18.14
CA PRO A 109 -4.83 -5.26 17.07
C PRO A 109 -3.35 -5.55 16.84
N GLN A 110 -3.05 -6.76 16.38
CA GLN A 110 -1.71 -7.07 15.87
C GLN A 110 -1.45 -6.32 14.55
N LEU A 111 -0.23 -5.82 14.38
CA LEU A 111 0.22 -5.20 13.14
C LEU A 111 1.12 -6.18 12.38
N ILE A 112 0.70 -6.58 11.19
CA ILE A 112 1.42 -7.52 10.33
C ILE A 112 1.67 -6.85 8.98
N LEU A 113 2.93 -6.77 8.56
CA LEU A 113 3.34 -5.99 7.40
C LEU A 113 3.96 -6.91 6.35
N PHE A 114 3.71 -6.63 5.08
CA PHE A 114 4.23 -7.39 3.95
C PHE A 114 5.05 -6.45 3.06
N ASP A 115 6.35 -6.69 2.95
CA ASP A 115 7.33 -5.78 2.34
C ASP A 115 7.07 -4.30 2.68
N PRO A 116 7.06 -3.91 3.97
CA PRO A 116 6.69 -2.56 4.36
C PRO A 116 7.64 -1.51 3.81
N GLU A 117 7.09 -0.47 3.19
CA GLU A 117 7.85 0.66 2.66
C GLU A 117 7.31 2.00 3.16
N GLN A 118 8.22 2.89 3.58
CA GLN A 118 7.87 4.29 3.79
C GLN A 118 7.66 4.96 2.45
N ALA A 119 6.62 5.77 2.34
CA ALA A 119 6.37 6.53 1.12
C ALA A 119 7.47 7.58 0.94
N ASN A 120 8.15 7.54 -0.22
CA ASN A 120 9.26 8.44 -0.51
C ASN A 120 9.31 8.78 -2.00
N ALA A 121 9.95 9.90 -2.32
CA ALA A 121 9.95 10.47 -3.65
C ALA A 121 10.65 9.57 -4.68
N PHE A 122 11.69 8.85 -4.28
CA PHE A 122 12.38 7.90 -5.16
C PHE A 122 11.48 6.73 -5.56
N GLY A 123 10.70 6.18 -4.61
CA GLY A 123 9.73 5.12 -4.91
C GLY A 123 8.68 5.60 -5.91
N LEU A 124 8.20 6.84 -5.75
CA LEU A 124 7.24 7.44 -6.66
C LEU A 124 7.84 7.68 -8.06
N LEU A 125 9.08 8.17 -8.14
CA LEU A 125 9.80 8.36 -9.40
C LEU A 125 9.99 7.03 -10.16
N TRP A 126 10.38 5.97 -9.45
CA TRP A 126 10.55 4.65 -10.06
C TRP A 126 9.24 4.11 -10.65
N GLN A 127 8.12 4.28 -9.95
CA GLN A 127 6.79 3.90 -10.46
C GLN A 127 6.38 4.75 -11.67
N PHE A 128 6.67 6.05 -11.63
CA PHE A 128 6.47 6.92 -12.78
C PHE A 128 7.26 6.45 -14.00
N HIS A 129 8.58 6.20 -13.86
CA HIS A 129 9.43 5.69 -14.95
C HIS A 129 8.85 4.41 -15.56
N LYS A 130 8.48 3.43 -14.73
CA LYS A 130 7.86 2.19 -15.20
C LYS A 130 6.57 2.43 -15.97
N SER A 131 5.76 3.37 -15.51
CA SER A 131 4.46 3.66 -16.10
C SER A 131 4.59 4.35 -17.46
N VAL A 132 5.53 5.31 -17.60
CA VAL A 132 5.74 6.01 -18.87
C VAL A 132 6.50 5.20 -19.91
N GLU A 133 7.34 4.25 -19.48
CA GLU A 133 8.09 3.35 -20.38
C GLU A 133 7.17 2.53 -21.28
N LEU A 134 5.95 2.23 -20.81
CA LEU A 134 4.92 1.52 -21.59
C LEU A 134 4.56 2.25 -22.90
N PHE A 135 4.74 3.57 -22.94
CA PHE A 135 4.42 4.41 -24.10
C PHE A 135 5.57 4.56 -25.10
N ALA A 136 6.79 4.18 -24.73
CA ALA A 136 7.97 4.35 -25.59
C ALA A 136 7.83 3.61 -26.93
N GLY A 137 7.11 2.49 -26.95
CA GLY A 137 6.81 1.74 -28.17
C GLY A 137 5.76 2.39 -29.09
N ILE A 138 5.02 3.38 -28.60
CA ILE A 138 3.93 4.07 -29.32
C ILE A 138 4.43 5.43 -29.83
N ILE A 139 4.90 6.29 -28.92
CA ILE A 139 5.29 7.68 -29.23
C ILE A 139 6.80 7.86 -29.43
N GLY A 140 7.58 6.78 -29.33
CA GLY A 140 9.03 6.80 -29.37
C GLY A 140 9.68 7.05 -28.00
N ALA A 141 10.98 6.79 -27.93
CA ALA A 141 11.74 6.85 -26.68
C ALA A 141 12.13 8.27 -26.25
N GLU A 142 12.22 9.23 -27.18
CA GLU A 142 12.67 10.60 -26.89
C GLU A 142 11.70 11.38 -25.99
N PRO A 143 10.38 11.44 -26.27
CA PRO A 143 9.43 12.10 -25.36
C PRO A 143 9.41 11.47 -23.96
N VAL A 144 9.51 10.14 -23.88
CA VAL A 144 9.55 9.41 -22.60
C VAL A 144 10.82 9.77 -21.83
N ALA A 145 11.98 9.82 -22.49
CA ALA A 145 13.25 10.18 -21.84
C ALA A 145 13.25 11.63 -21.34
N GLU A 146 12.66 12.58 -22.09
CA GLU A 146 12.51 13.97 -21.66
C GLU A 146 11.61 14.11 -20.43
N ALA A 147 10.52 13.34 -20.36
CA ALA A 147 9.64 13.31 -19.21
C ALA A 147 10.33 12.69 -17.98
N GLN A 148 11.06 11.59 -18.14
CA GLN A 148 11.87 10.97 -17.09
C GLN A 148 12.94 11.93 -16.54
N GLU A 149 13.61 12.67 -17.43
CA GLU A 149 14.62 13.66 -17.04
C GLU A 149 13.99 14.85 -16.28
N THR A 150 12.84 15.34 -16.73
CA THR A 150 12.10 16.41 -16.03
C THR A 150 11.66 15.96 -14.63
N ALA A 151 11.16 14.72 -14.52
CA ALA A 151 10.79 14.11 -13.24
C ALA A 151 12.00 13.97 -12.30
N ARG A 152 13.16 13.58 -12.82
CA ARG A 152 14.42 13.53 -12.07
C ARG A 152 14.83 14.91 -11.55
N GLN A 153 14.74 15.96 -12.37
CA GLN A 153 15.06 17.33 -11.97
C GLN A 153 14.13 17.84 -10.86
N ALA A 154 12.83 17.50 -10.91
CA ALA A 154 11.89 17.84 -9.85
C ALA A 154 12.26 17.16 -8.51
N LEU A 155 12.66 15.89 -8.55
CA LEU A 155 13.17 15.17 -7.38
C LEU A 155 14.45 15.84 -6.82
N GLU A 156 15.38 16.24 -7.68
CA GLU A 156 16.63 16.88 -7.25
C GLU A 156 16.43 18.27 -6.63
N ALA A 157 15.40 18.98 -7.07
CA ALA A 157 15.08 20.31 -6.54
C ALA A 157 14.55 20.26 -5.10
N ASP A 158 13.72 19.27 -4.76
CA ASP A 158 13.12 19.12 -3.43
C ASP A 158 12.80 17.64 -3.11
N PRO A 159 13.79 16.82 -2.70
CA PRO A 159 13.67 15.36 -2.63
C PRO A 159 12.73 14.83 -1.54
N GLU A 160 12.37 15.67 -0.56
CA GLU A 160 11.50 15.27 0.56
C GLU A 160 10.04 15.72 0.34
N ASN A 161 9.78 16.60 -0.62
CA ASN A 161 8.48 17.22 -0.81
C ASN A 161 7.60 16.43 -1.78
N LEU A 162 7.02 15.34 -1.27
CA LEU A 162 6.06 14.53 -2.01
C LEU A 162 4.85 15.34 -2.51
N GLY A 163 4.42 16.37 -1.77
CA GLY A 163 3.31 17.25 -2.16
C GLY A 163 3.62 18.11 -3.39
N TYR A 164 4.90 18.40 -3.65
CA TYR A 164 5.37 19.05 -4.87
C TYR A 164 5.60 18.03 -6.00
N ILE A 165 6.30 16.93 -5.70
CA ILE A 165 6.70 15.93 -6.69
C ILE A 165 5.50 15.20 -7.28
N GLY A 166 4.52 14.81 -6.47
CA GLY A 166 3.34 14.08 -6.92
C GLY A 166 2.60 14.77 -8.08
N PRO A 167 2.16 16.04 -7.92
CA PRO A 167 1.53 16.80 -8.98
C PRO A 167 2.38 16.95 -10.25
N VAL A 168 3.71 17.10 -10.11
CA VAL A 168 4.62 17.15 -11.28
C VAL A 168 4.57 15.83 -12.06
N LEU A 169 4.66 14.69 -11.37
CA LEU A 169 4.63 13.38 -12.02
C LEU A 169 3.28 13.08 -12.67
N VAL A 170 2.17 13.47 -12.04
CA VAL A 170 0.83 13.35 -12.63
C VAL A 170 0.72 14.19 -13.91
N GLY A 171 1.24 15.42 -13.90
CA GLY A 171 1.26 16.29 -15.08
C GLY A 171 2.03 15.67 -16.25
N LEU A 172 3.27 15.22 -15.99
CA LEU A 172 4.12 14.58 -17.00
C LEU A 172 3.49 13.28 -17.53
N PHE A 173 2.89 12.48 -16.66
CA PHE A 173 2.23 11.25 -17.06
C PHE A 173 1.03 11.51 -17.97
N ARG A 174 0.21 12.52 -17.66
CA ARG A 174 -0.93 12.92 -18.50
C ARG A 174 -0.47 13.38 -19.87
N GLU A 175 0.59 14.18 -19.94
CA GLU A 175 1.17 14.64 -21.22
C GLU A 175 1.62 13.47 -22.10
N ILE A 176 2.40 12.54 -21.53
CA ILE A 176 2.91 11.38 -22.25
C ILE A 176 1.79 10.40 -22.65
N SER A 177 0.86 10.13 -21.73
CA SER A 177 -0.24 9.20 -21.99
C SER A 177 -1.20 9.74 -23.03
N GLU A 178 -1.54 11.04 -23.02
CA GLU A 178 -2.43 11.65 -24.02
C GLU A 178 -1.84 11.54 -25.44
N ALA A 179 -0.54 11.83 -25.59
CA ALA A 179 0.15 11.65 -26.86
C ALA A 179 0.08 10.21 -27.36
N ALA A 180 0.25 9.23 -26.46
CA ALA A 180 0.16 7.82 -26.82
C ALA A 180 -1.28 7.38 -27.15
N PHE A 181 -2.26 7.89 -26.42
CA PHE A 181 -3.67 7.60 -26.64
C PHE A 181 -4.19 8.14 -27.96
N ASP A 182 -3.68 9.29 -28.40
CA ASP A 182 -4.00 9.86 -29.72
C ASP A 182 -3.47 8.98 -30.86
N GLU A 183 -2.24 8.46 -30.75
CA GLU A 183 -1.64 7.58 -31.77
C GLU A 183 -2.40 6.25 -31.95
N ILE A 184 -2.99 5.72 -30.88
CA ILE A 184 -3.75 4.45 -30.92
C ILE A 184 -5.27 4.65 -30.98
N GLU A 185 -5.73 5.90 -31.10
CA GLU A 185 -7.15 6.26 -31.08
C GLU A 185 -7.92 5.64 -29.89
N LEU A 186 -7.33 5.66 -28.70
CA LEU A 186 -7.94 5.05 -27.52
C LEU A 186 -9.25 5.76 -27.16
N GLU A 187 -10.31 5.00 -26.91
CA GLU A 187 -11.63 5.55 -26.57
C GLU A 187 -11.60 6.36 -25.25
N PRO A 188 -12.40 7.45 -25.15
CA PRO A 188 -12.34 8.37 -24.01
C PRO A 188 -12.49 7.73 -22.63
N GLU A 189 -13.38 6.73 -22.50
CA GLU A 189 -13.62 6.03 -21.23
C GLU A 189 -12.36 5.29 -20.75
N SER A 190 -11.65 4.62 -21.66
CA SER A 190 -10.40 3.93 -21.35
C SER A 190 -9.25 4.89 -21.06
N ARG A 191 -9.20 6.07 -21.72
CA ARG A 191 -8.23 7.13 -21.38
C ARG A 191 -8.43 7.60 -19.94
N THR A 192 -9.68 7.85 -19.55
CA THR A 192 -10.03 8.27 -18.19
C THR A 192 -9.68 7.20 -17.17
N GLU A 193 -10.09 5.94 -17.37
CA GLU A 193 -9.78 4.84 -16.44
C GLU A 193 -8.27 4.69 -16.20
N PHE A 194 -7.46 4.73 -17.27
CA PHE A 194 -6.01 4.57 -17.17
C PHE A 194 -5.35 5.73 -16.42
N THR A 195 -5.75 6.96 -16.74
CA THR A 195 -5.19 8.16 -16.09
C THR A 195 -5.64 8.34 -14.64
N GLU A 196 -6.88 7.97 -14.33
CA GLU A 196 -7.41 7.96 -12.97
C GLU A 196 -6.68 6.95 -12.08
N SER A 197 -6.34 5.76 -12.60
CA SER A 197 -5.59 4.75 -11.84
C SER A 197 -4.21 5.28 -11.40
N PHE A 198 -3.44 5.87 -12.31
CA PHE A 198 -2.13 6.44 -11.96
C PHE A 198 -2.27 7.65 -11.03
N THR A 199 -3.22 8.55 -11.30
CA THR A 199 -3.48 9.72 -10.45
C THR A 199 -3.84 9.31 -9.02
N SER A 200 -4.69 8.29 -8.88
CA SER A 200 -5.10 7.74 -7.58
C SER A 200 -3.94 7.09 -6.83
N PHE A 201 -3.07 6.37 -7.55
CA PHE A 201 -1.86 5.79 -6.98
C PHE A 201 -0.92 6.87 -6.44
N VAL A 202 -0.65 7.92 -7.22
CA VAL A 202 0.21 9.03 -6.77
C VAL A 202 -0.39 9.72 -5.56
N ALA A 203 -1.69 10.02 -5.58
CA ALA A 203 -2.39 10.62 -4.44
C ALA A 203 -2.26 9.76 -3.18
N TYR A 204 -2.44 8.44 -3.30
CA TYR A 204 -2.27 7.48 -2.21
C TYR A 204 -0.85 7.51 -1.62
N VAL A 205 0.19 7.47 -2.45
CA VAL A 205 1.58 7.49 -1.96
C VAL A 205 1.94 8.84 -1.34
N VAL A 206 1.50 9.96 -1.92
CA VAL A 206 1.74 11.30 -1.35
C VAL A 206 1.08 11.43 0.02
N ALA A 207 -0.15 10.94 0.16
CA ALA A 207 -0.88 10.94 1.42
C ALA A 207 -0.24 10.02 2.46
N ALA A 208 0.26 8.84 2.06
CA ALA A 208 1.04 7.96 2.94
C ALA A 208 2.28 8.67 3.50
N GLY A 209 2.95 9.50 2.70
CA GLY A 209 4.14 10.25 3.13
C GLY A 209 3.91 11.12 4.37
N GLN A 210 2.69 11.62 4.56
CA GLN A 210 2.30 12.45 5.71
C GLN A 210 2.27 11.64 7.02
N LEU A 211 2.18 10.31 6.92
CA LEU A 211 2.03 9.37 8.02
C LEU A 211 3.33 8.62 8.36
N ASN A 212 4.42 8.82 7.60
CA ASN A 212 5.67 8.05 7.76
C ASN A 212 6.22 8.05 9.19
N SER A 213 6.22 9.21 9.87
CA SER A 213 6.79 9.34 11.22
C SER A 213 6.00 8.55 12.27
N SER A 214 4.67 8.57 12.20
CA SER A 214 3.83 7.81 13.13
C SER A 214 3.89 6.31 12.84
N ALA A 215 3.93 5.94 11.56
CA ALA A 215 4.09 4.55 11.14
C ALA A 215 5.42 3.96 11.60
N ALA A 216 6.53 4.68 11.44
CA ALA A 216 7.86 4.21 11.86
C ALA A 216 7.92 3.84 13.36
N THR A 217 7.19 4.57 14.21
CA THR A 217 7.09 4.25 15.63
C THR A 217 6.26 2.99 15.88
N ALA A 218 5.14 2.83 15.18
CA ALA A 218 4.27 1.65 15.35
C ALA A 218 4.89 0.36 14.77
N TRP A 219 5.76 0.47 13.77
CA TRP A 219 6.41 -0.67 13.14
C TRP A 219 7.31 -1.44 14.11
N THR A 220 7.86 -0.80 15.15
CA THR A 220 8.76 -1.46 16.10
C THR A 220 8.10 -2.61 16.87
N ASP A 221 6.78 -2.64 16.95
CA ASP A 221 5.98 -3.71 17.57
C ASP A 221 5.38 -4.70 16.54
N ALA A 222 5.63 -4.49 15.24
CA ALA A 222 5.04 -5.26 14.15
C ALA A 222 5.80 -6.55 13.81
N VAL A 223 5.10 -7.47 13.14
CA VAL A 223 5.71 -8.60 12.44
C VAL A 223 5.76 -8.28 10.94
N ALA A 224 6.95 -8.22 10.36
CA ALA A 224 7.12 -8.05 8.91
C ALA A 224 7.36 -9.38 8.21
N PHE A 225 6.77 -9.53 7.04
CA PHE A 225 7.02 -10.52 6.03
C PHE A 225 7.85 -9.83 4.95
N SER A 226 9.02 -10.37 4.63
CA SER A 226 9.93 -9.79 3.65
C SER A 226 10.24 -10.78 2.54
N SER A 227 10.03 -10.36 1.30
CA SER A 227 10.40 -11.12 0.11
C SER A 227 11.91 -11.15 -0.10
N GLY A 228 12.37 -11.93 -1.08
CA GLY A 228 13.76 -11.97 -1.53
C GLY A 228 14.16 -10.80 -2.43
N SER A 229 13.22 -9.92 -2.79
CA SER A 229 13.46 -8.81 -3.72
C SER A 229 14.39 -7.74 -3.11
N PRO A 230 15.57 -7.47 -3.68
CA PRO A 230 16.59 -6.62 -3.04
C PRO A 230 16.18 -5.16 -2.80
N LEU A 231 15.24 -4.64 -3.60
CA LEU A 231 14.81 -3.23 -3.56
C LEU A 231 13.40 -3.05 -3.01
N SER A 232 12.84 -4.08 -2.36
CA SER A 232 11.48 -4.06 -1.80
C SER A 232 11.51 -4.11 -0.28
N GLY A 233 10.53 -3.45 0.34
CA GLY A 233 10.31 -3.49 1.79
C GLY A 233 11.55 -3.12 2.60
N LEU A 234 11.81 -3.89 3.66
CA LEU A 234 12.97 -3.70 4.54
C LEU A 234 14.32 -3.98 3.84
N ASN A 235 14.35 -4.71 2.72
CA ASN A 235 15.60 -4.94 1.98
C ASN A 235 16.15 -3.64 1.41
N ARG A 236 15.27 -2.77 0.93
CA ARG A 236 15.65 -1.44 0.46
C ARG A 236 16.21 -0.59 1.58
N LEU A 237 15.52 -0.50 2.72
CA LEU A 237 16.02 0.23 3.89
C LEU A 237 17.39 -0.30 4.32
N ARG A 238 17.57 -1.62 4.32
CA ARG A 238 18.85 -2.25 4.68
C ARG A 238 19.99 -1.88 3.75
N SER A 239 19.71 -1.58 2.48
CA SER A 239 20.74 -1.14 1.53
C SER A 239 21.27 0.27 1.82
N THR A 240 20.47 1.12 2.47
CA THR A 240 20.80 2.52 2.78
C THR A 240 21.10 2.78 4.25
N ASP A 241 20.46 2.02 5.15
CA ASP A 241 20.56 2.10 6.60
C ASP A 241 20.38 0.70 7.23
N PRO A 242 21.47 -0.10 7.31
CA PRO A 242 21.41 -1.45 7.87
C PRO A 242 20.96 -1.51 9.35
N ASP A 243 21.38 -0.52 10.15
CA ASP A 243 21.06 -0.47 11.58
C ASP A 243 19.59 -0.09 11.80
N GLY A 244 19.09 0.88 11.04
CA GLY A 244 17.67 1.23 11.02
C GLY A 244 16.80 0.06 10.59
N ALA A 245 17.21 -0.69 9.56
CA ALA A 245 16.48 -1.88 9.11
C ALA A 245 16.42 -2.99 10.17
N ALA A 246 17.50 -3.20 10.94
CA ALA A 246 17.55 -4.22 11.99
C ALA A 246 16.61 -3.92 13.17
N GLY A 247 16.35 -2.63 13.44
CA GLY A 247 15.45 -2.17 14.51
C GLY A 247 14.06 -1.74 14.03
N ALA A 248 13.76 -1.85 12.73
CA ALA A 248 12.53 -1.32 12.16
C ALA A 248 11.27 -2.05 12.65
N VAL A 249 11.38 -3.34 12.98
CA VAL A 249 10.26 -4.20 13.37
C VAL A 249 10.61 -5.17 14.50
N ALA A 250 9.61 -5.63 15.27
CA ALA A 250 9.81 -6.58 16.36
C ALA A 250 10.28 -7.95 15.85
N ARG A 251 9.77 -8.38 14.70
CA ARG A 251 10.10 -9.67 14.08
C ARG A 251 10.01 -9.57 12.56
N GLU A 252 11.03 -10.07 11.88
CA GLU A 252 11.05 -10.22 10.42
C GLU A 252 11.01 -11.71 10.04
N LEU A 253 10.08 -12.09 9.17
CA LEU A 253 9.96 -13.39 8.52
C LEU A 253 10.37 -13.23 7.06
N ARG A 254 11.30 -14.05 6.58
CA ARG A 254 11.84 -13.92 5.22
C ARG A 254 11.43 -15.09 4.34
N PHE A 255 11.08 -14.77 3.10
CA PHE A 255 10.58 -15.73 2.12
C PHE A 255 11.40 -15.61 0.83
N ASP A 256 11.74 -16.74 0.23
CA ASP A 256 12.50 -16.81 -1.03
C ASP A 256 11.55 -16.73 -2.22
N CYS A 257 10.92 -15.57 -2.38
CA CYS A 257 10.00 -15.26 -3.46
C CYS A 257 10.20 -13.81 -3.92
N ASP A 258 9.63 -13.46 -5.07
CA ASP A 258 9.59 -12.07 -5.51
C ASP A 258 8.54 -11.26 -4.74
N HIS A 259 8.75 -9.94 -4.66
CA HIS A 259 7.82 -8.99 -4.04
C HIS A 259 6.39 -9.16 -4.58
N THR A 260 6.25 -9.35 -5.89
CA THR A 260 4.97 -9.53 -6.58
C THR A 260 4.28 -10.86 -6.27
N ASP A 261 5.01 -11.82 -5.69
CA ASP A 261 4.53 -13.16 -5.38
C ASP A 261 4.38 -13.41 -3.87
N LEU A 262 4.78 -12.48 -3.01
CA LEU A 262 4.76 -12.68 -1.55
C LEU A 262 3.36 -13.04 -1.02
N LEU A 263 2.30 -12.42 -1.55
CA LEU A 263 0.91 -12.71 -1.14
C LEU A 263 0.32 -13.97 -1.79
N ARG A 264 1.07 -14.70 -2.64
CA ARG A 264 0.68 -16.03 -3.14
C ARG A 264 1.63 -17.14 -2.67
N ASP A 265 2.60 -16.81 -1.81
CA ASP A 265 3.53 -17.78 -1.25
C ASP A 265 2.85 -18.63 -0.17
N GLU A 266 2.93 -19.95 -0.31
CA GLU A 266 2.30 -20.91 0.63
C GLU A 266 2.96 -20.86 2.02
N GLY A 267 4.26 -20.57 2.08
CA GLY A 267 4.99 -20.39 3.32
C GLY A 267 4.52 -19.15 4.08
N ALA A 268 4.36 -18.03 3.37
CA ALA A 268 3.80 -16.80 3.91
C ALA A 268 2.36 -17.00 4.39
N ALA A 269 1.52 -17.69 3.61
CA ALA A 269 0.15 -18.02 4.01
C ALA A 269 0.11 -18.88 5.29
N THR A 270 0.98 -19.87 5.41
CA THR A 270 1.08 -20.72 6.61
C THR A 270 1.49 -19.90 7.83
N ALA A 271 2.51 -19.05 7.70
CA ALA A 271 2.95 -18.18 8.79
C ALA A 271 1.87 -17.15 9.18
N LEU A 272 1.12 -16.60 8.23
CA LEU A 272 -0.03 -15.74 8.52
C LEU A 272 -1.11 -16.51 9.27
N ALA A 273 -1.44 -17.74 8.83
CA ALA A 273 -2.41 -18.60 9.51
C ALA A 273 -2.00 -18.84 10.97
N GLU A 274 -0.73 -19.10 11.25
CA GLU A 274 -0.20 -19.26 12.61
C GLU A 274 -0.36 -17.99 13.45
N LEU A 275 -0.06 -16.82 12.90
CA LEU A 275 -0.22 -15.55 13.60
C LEU A 275 -1.69 -15.24 13.92
N LEU A 276 -2.61 -15.55 12.99
CA LEU A 276 -4.04 -15.33 13.17
C LEU A 276 -4.71 -16.37 14.08
N THR A 277 -4.20 -17.61 14.11
CA THR A 277 -4.73 -18.69 14.97
C THR A 277 -4.15 -18.64 16.38
N ALA A 278 -2.93 -18.15 16.55
CA ALA A 278 -2.34 -17.96 17.85
C ALA A 278 -3.21 -17.00 18.67
N GLN A 279 -3.56 -17.42 19.88
CA GLN A 279 -4.03 -16.55 20.95
C GLN A 279 -3.01 -15.46 21.35
N ASP A 280 -2.08 -15.04 20.49
CA ASP A 280 -1.25 -13.85 20.70
C ASP A 280 -2.05 -12.54 20.57
N LEU A 281 -3.33 -12.62 20.19
CA LEU A 281 -4.30 -11.54 20.43
C LEU A 281 -4.55 -11.32 21.95
N SER A 282 -4.20 -12.27 22.83
CA SER A 282 -4.49 -12.23 24.27
C SER A 282 -3.32 -11.82 25.17
N ARG A 283 -2.14 -11.49 24.60
CA ARG A 283 -0.92 -11.18 25.36
C ARG A 283 -0.51 -9.70 25.43
N GLN A 284 -1.42 -8.77 25.14
CA GLN A 284 -1.26 -7.36 25.53
C GLN A 284 -2.11 -6.98 26.76
N ILE A 285 -2.20 -7.87 27.76
CA ILE A 285 -2.54 -7.42 29.11
C ILE A 285 -1.31 -6.67 29.62
N ARG A 286 -1.27 -5.35 29.42
CA ARG A 286 -0.31 -4.47 30.09
C ARG A 286 -0.43 -4.66 31.60
N MET A 287 0.67 -5.08 32.21
CA MET A 287 1.04 -4.65 33.57
C MET A 287 1.31 -3.15 33.58
#